data_AF-A0A316P5S0-F1
#
_entry.id   AF-A0A316P5S0-F1
#
_cell.length_a   1.000
_cell.length_b   1.000
_cell.length_c   1.000
_cell.angle_alpha   90.00
_cell.angle_beta   90.00
_cell.angle_gamma   90.00
#
_symmetry.space_group_name_H-M   'P 1'
#
loop_
_entity.id
_entity.type
_entity.pdbx_description
1 polymer ?
#
loop_
_entity_poly.entity_id
_entity_poly.type
_entity_poly.pdbx_seq_one_letter_code
_entity_poly.pdbx_strand_id
1 'polypeptide(L)'
;MRQRCENHVANERFNLNSVYDDIFVQKLVNIQPFNRLTALLIGLVGHRDSAKIIKSLLRFSFFIEPVKKPAIETTKFAVRWSEEFNGDPRFSSYEECLLIFETFFTRLIGELASGDNKRLIKLMVNNTSIAYEIPIDYISRSSNPIHSVNNIAWNFGELHMSVVKLRAFLTDASKHNYASFFRGVYTKIKTKTYLTDRVLTGEHKTNREKRWECHPDSVHFALRKTAWDIELKLITQVCHFDGFPQDLKQTMIDNEILGFDDVVMKCPITLEPLSFAQLKEEVEDTTHGRSNFQVGHMNPLKSEAEDGISGHTAQNISWISEQGNRIQGSNSVGFIREFIVKIYNNYLAAGYVGH
;
A
#
# COMPACT_ATOMS: atom_id res chain seq x y z
N MET A 1 -21.34 2.31 -23.03
CA MET A 1 -20.28 1.93 -22.06
C MET A 1 -20.29 2.85 -20.86
N ARG A 2 -20.12 4.17 -21.04
CA ARG A 2 -20.25 5.19 -19.99
C ARG A 2 -21.42 4.97 -19.01
N GLN A 3 -22.66 4.95 -19.54
CA GLN A 3 -23.87 4.71 -18.72
C GLN A 3 -23.84 3.38 -17.95
N ARG A 4 -23.21 2.33 -18.49
CA ARG A 4 -23.10 1.04 -17.79
C ARG A 4 -22.20 1.16 -16.57
N CYS A 5 -21.05 1.84 -16.70
CA CYS A 5 -20.17 2.10 -15.57
C CYS A 5 -20.89 2.91 -14.46
N GLU A 6 -21.65 3.92 -14.85
CA GLU A 6 -22.46 4.75 -13.94
C GLU A 6 -23.51 3.91 -13.21
N ASN A 7 -24.21 3.01 -13.92
CA ASN A 7 -25.19 2.11 -13.31
C ASN A 7 -24.55 1.16 -12.26
N HIS A 8 -23.33 0.67 -12.51
CA HIS A 8 -22.65 -0.22 -11.55
C HIS A 8 -22.28 0.47 -10.23
N VAL A 9 -21.92 1.75 -10.26
CA VAL A 9 -21.61 2.52 -9.04
C VAL A 9 -22.85 3.08 -8.34
N ALA A 10 -23.98 3.17 -9.06
CA ALA A 10 -25.27 3.54 -8.50
C ALA A 10 -25.89 2.42 -7.64
N ASN A 11 -25.52 1.16 -7.89
CA ASN A 11 -25.96 0.01 -7.09
C ASN A 11 -25.57 0.17 -5.61
N GLU A 12 -26.39 -0.39 -4.72
CA GLU A 12 -26.13 -0.38 -3.27
C GLU A 12 -24.77 -1.01 -2.93
N ARG A 13 -24.45 -2.13 -3.59
CA ARG A 13 -23.17 -2.83 -3.46
C ARG A 13 -22.47 -2.92 -4.81
N PHE A 14 -21.34 -2.23 -4.92
CA PHE A 14 -20.46 -2.36 -6.08
C PHE A 14 -19.84 -3.76 -6.14
N ASN A 15 -19.87 -4.39 -7.32
CA ASN A 15 -19.30 -5.70 -7.57
C ASN A 15 -18.48 -5.70 -8.86
N LEU A 16 -17.15 -5.80 -8.73
CA LEU A 16 -16.26 -5.77 -9.88
C LEU A 16 -16.39 -7.01 -10.79
N ASN A 17 -16.89 -8.15 -10.29
CA ASN A 17 -17.18 -9.30 -11.15
C ASN A 17 -18.31 -8.97 -12.12
N SER A 18 -19.39 -8.36 -11.62
CA SER A 18 -20.51 -7.91 -12.45
C SER A 18 -20.08 -6.86 -13.47
N VAL A 19 -19.20 -5.93 -13.08
CA VAL A 19 -18.57 -4.96 -14.00
C VAL A 19 -17.80 -5.70 -15.09
N TYR A 20 -16.93 -6.64 -14.74
CA TYR A 20 -16.15 -7.40 -15.72
C TYR A 20 -17.03 -8.16 -16.72
N ASP A 21 -18.06 -8.85 -16.25
CA ASP A 21 -18.95 -9.61 -17.12
C ASP A 21 -19.74 -8.68 -18.06
N ASP A 22 -20.31 -7.60 -17.53
CA ASP A 22 -21.15 -6.67 -18.28
C ASP A 22 -20.37 -5.76 -19.24
N ILE A 23 -19.29 -5.14 -18.76
CA ILE A 23 -18.52 -4.16 -19.51
C ILE A 23 -17.46 -4.83 -20.37
N PHE A 24 -16.72 -5.80 -19.83
CA PHE A 24 -15.63 -6.39 -20.57
C PHE A 24 -16.06 -7.57 -21.43
N VAL A 25 -16.65 -8.61 -20.82
CA VAL A 25 -17.00 -9.85 -21.53
C VAL A 25 -18.12 -9.64 -22.55
N GLN A 26 -19.17 -8.90 -22.20
CA GLN A 26 -20.29 -8.69 -23.14
C GLN A 26 -20.02 -7.61 -24.19
N LYS A 27 -19.08 -6.68 -23.96
CA LYS A 27 -18.87 -5.51 -24.83
C LYS A 27 -17.44 -5.39 -25.33
N LEU A 28 -16.48 -5.04 -24.46
CA LEU A 28 -15.13 -4.69 -24.91
C LEU A 28 -14.42 -5.85 -25.63
N VAL A 29 -14.48 -7.07 -25.12
CA VAL A 29 -13.76 -8.22 -25.72
C VAL A 29 -14.25 -8.59 -27.13
N ASN A 30 -15.43 -8.12 -27.52
CA ASN A 30 -16.04 -8.41 -28.83
C ASN A 30 -15.62 -7.44 -29.92
N ILE A 31 -14.80 -6.43 -29.60
CA ILE A 31 -14.26 -5.46 -30.57
C ILE A 31 -12.72 -5.52 -30.59
N GLN A 32 -12.12 -5.07 -31.69
CA GLN A 32 -10.68 -4.89 -31.77
C GLN A 32 -10.26 -3.61 -31.02
N PRO A 33 -9.08 -3.58 -30.38
CA PRO A 33 -8.07 -4.65 -30.33
C PRO A 33 -8.30 -5.67 -29.19
N PHE A 34 -9.31 -5.48 -28.34
CA PHE A 34 -9.44 -6.20 -27.06
C PHE A 34 -9.62 -7.71 -27.20
N ASN A 35 -10.29 -8.20 -28.25
CA ASN A 35 -10.41 -9.64 -28.51
C ASN A 35 -9.02 -10.30 -28.59
N ARG A 36 -8.16 -9.73 -29.43
CA ARG A 36 -6.79 -10.20 -29.66
C ARG A 36 -5.94 -10.06 -28.40
N LEU A 37 -6.00 -8.90 -27.74
CA LEU A 37 -5.24 -8.66 -26.50
C LEU A 37 -5.61 -9.67 -25.41
N THR A 38 -6.89 -10.02 -25.30
CA THR A 38 -7.37 -11.01 -24.33
C THR A 38 -6.84 -12.40 -24.62
N ALA A 39 -6.89 -12.84 -25.88
CA ALA A 39 -6.33 -14.13 -26.29
C ALA A 39 -4.83 -14.21 -25.99
N LEU A 40 -4.08 -13.14 -26.29
CA LEU A 40 -2.66 -13.04 -25.98
C LEU A 40 -2.40 -13.10 -24.47
N LEU A 41 -3.14 -12.33 -23.67
CA LEU A 41 -2.99 -12.34 -22.21
C LEU A 41 -3.28 -13.73 -21.63
N ILE A 42 -4.34 -14.41 -22.09
CA ILE A 42 -4.65 -15.78 -21.67
C ILE A 42 -3.48 -16.73 -22.00
N GLY A 43 -2.89 -16.61 -23.19
CA GLY A 43 -1.72 -17.41 -23.56
C GLY A 43 -0.49 -17.13 -22.68
N LEU A 44 -0.32 -15.90 -22.18
CA LEU A 44 0.84 -15.49 -21.39
C LEU A 44 0.74 -15.87 -19.91
N VAL A 45 -0.45 -15.74 -19.30
CA VAL A 45 -0.61 -15.91 -17.85
C VAL A 45 -1.66 -16.95 -17.45
N GLY A 46 -2.45 -17.47 -18.40
CA GLY A 46 -3.57 -18.37 -18.15
C GLY A 46 -4.89 -17.64 -17.88
N HIS A 47 -5.99 -18.36 -18.07
CA HIS A 47 -7.35 -17.78 -18.04
C HIS A 47 -7.74 -17.17 -16.68
N ARG A 48 -7.34 -17.80 -15.57
CA ARG A 48 -7.70 -17.32 -14.23
C ARG A 48 -6.99 -16.00 -13.91
N ASP A 49 -5.70 -15.92 -14.18
CA ASP A 49 -4.90 -14.74 -13.87
C ASP A 49 -5.21 -13.59 -14.84
N SER A 50 -5.49 -13.88 -16.12
CA SER A 50 -5.91 -12.85 -17.08
C SER A 50 -7.19 -12.14 -16.63
N ALA A 51 -8.19 -12.89 -16.14
CA ALA A 51 -9.43 -12.30 -15.63
C ALA A 51 -9.19 -11.37 -14.43
N LYS A 52 -8.28 -11.73 -13.52
CA LYS A 52 -7.90 -10.88 -12.38
C LYS A 52 -7.20 -9.60 -12.83
N ILE A 53 -6.26 -9.71 -13.77
CA ILE A 53 -5.51 -8.59 -14.34
C ILE A 53 -6.46 -7.60 -15.02
N ILE A 54 -7.36 -8.09 -15.86
CA ILE A 54 -8.33 -7.25 -16.58
C ILE A 54 -9.27 -6.55 -15.60
N LYS A 55 -9.76 -7.27 -14.56
CA LYS A 55 -10.56 -6.67 -13.48
C LYS A 55 -9.82 -5.52 -12.79
N SER A 56 -8.58 -5.75 -12.39
CA SER A 56 -7.76 -4.71 -11.75
C SER A 56 -7.51 -3.52 -12.67
N LEU A 57 -7.27 -3.76 -13.97
CA LEU A 57 -7.08 -2.68 -14.95
C LEU A 57 -8.38 -1.89 -15.18
N LEU A 58 -9.53 -2.54 -15.33
CA LEU A 58 -10.84 -1.88 -15.41
C LEU A 58 -11.09 -1.02 -14.18
N ARG A 59 -10.83 -1.57 -12.99
CA ARG A 59 -10.99 -0.87 -11.72
C ARG A 59 -10.11 0.36 -11.67
N PHE A 60 -8.85 0.24 -12.08
CA PHE A 60 -7.91 1.36 -12.08
C PHE A 60 -8.31 2.46 -13.07
N SER A 61 -8.66 2.08 -14.30
CA SER A 61 -8.96 3.01 -15.39
C SER A 61 -10.28 3.75 -15.23
N PHE A 62 -11.36 3.07 -14.85
CA PHE A 62 -12.70 3.69 -14.87
C PHE A 62 -13.21 4.12 -13.50
N PHE A 63 -12.68 3.51 -12.43
CA PHE A 63 -13.26 3.62 -11.09
C PHE A 63 -12.27 4.17 -10.06
N ILE A 64 -12.83 4.79 -9.04
CA ILE A 64 -12.14 5.30 -7.85
C ILE A 64 -12.98 4.96 -6.63
N GLU A 65 -12.35 4.82 -5.47
CA GLU A 65 -13.01 4.50 -4.21
C GLU A 65 -12.76 5.61 -3.17
N PRO A 66 -13.29 6.83 -3.39
CA PRO A 66 -13.13 7.93 -2.46
C PRO A 66 -13.97 7.73 -1.18
N VAL A 67 -13.69 8.55 -0.18
CA VAL A 67 -14.52 8.72 1.00
C VAL A 67 -15.83 9.39 0.62
N LYS A 68 -16.93 8.88 1.15
CA LYS A 68 -18.26 9.49 0.95
C LYS A 68 -18.30 10.89 1.52
N LYS A 69 -18.64 11.88 0.70
CA LYS A 69 -18.96 13.24 1.14
C LYS A 69 -20.49 13.43 1.23
N PRO A 70 -21.00 14.26 2.16
CA PRO A 70 -20.28 15.02 3.19
C PRO A 70 -20.04 14.25 4.50
N ALA A 71 -20.58 13.03 4.66
CA ALA A 71 -20.62 12.31 5.95
C ALA A 71 -19.24 11.78 6.42
N ILE A 72 -18.30 11.51 5.52
CA ILE A 72 -16.94 11.02 5.82
C ILE A 72 -16.93 9.69 6.61
N GLU A 73 -17.89 8.79 6.34
CA GLU A 73 -18.08 7.57 7.15
C GLU A 73 -17.40 6.32 6.56
N THR A 74 -17.57 6.10 5.26
CA THR A 74 -17.11 4.92 4.52
C THR A 74 -16.63 5.33 3.14
N THR A 75 -15.89 4.46 2.47
CA THR A 75 -15.58 4.63 1.05
C THR A 75 -16.74 4.14 0.18
N LYS A 76 -16.88 4.70 -1.02
CA LYS A 76 -17.81 4.20 -2.03
C LYS A 76 -17.13 4.24 -3.39
N PHE A 77 -17.40 3.26 -4.23
CA PHE A 77 -16.98 3.33 -5.62
C PHE A 77 -17.72 4.44 -6.36
N ALA A 78 -16.97 5.15 -7.20
CA ALA A 78 -17.44 6.15 -8.14
C ALA A 78 -16.73 5.96 -9.49
N VAL A 79 -17.30 6.54 -10.53
CA VAL A 79 -16.64 6.70 -11.83
C VAL A 79 -15.77 7.96 -11.80
N ARG A 80 -14.68 7.98 -12.57
CA ARG A 80 -13.73 9.13 -12.58
C ARG A 80 -14.32 10.44 -13.11
N TRP A 81 -15.40 10.36 -13.88
CA TRP A 81 -16.09 11.51 -14.49
C TRP A 81 -17.37 11.91 -13.73
N SER A 82 -17.55 11.45 -12.49
CA SER A 82 -18.70 11.89 -11.69
C SER A 82 -18.59 13.38 -11.35
N GLU A 83 -19.75 14.03 -11.21
CA GLU A 83 -19.84 15.47 -10.92
C GLU A 83 -19.16 15.85 -9.59
N GLU A 84 -19.01 14.91 -8.66
CA GLU A 84 -18.31 15.13 -7.37
C GLU A 84 -16.83 15.50 -7.54
N PHE A 85 -16.25 15.21 -8.71
CA PHE A 85 -14.87 15.53 -9.04
C PHE A 85 -14.74 16.77 -9.94
N ASN A 86 -15.80 17.56 -10.15
CA ASN A 86 -15.68 18.80 -10.90
C ASN A 86 -14.67 19.76 -10.23
N GLY A 87 -13.60 20.11 -10.95
CA GLY A 87 -12.49 20.91 -10.41
C GLY A 87 -11.52 20.15 -9.50
N ASP A 88 -11.70 18.84 -9.33
CA ASP A 88 -10.80 17.97 -8.55
C ASP A 88 -9.73 17.37 -9.47
N PRO A 89 -8.43 17.36 -9.10
CA PRO A 89 -7.37 16.77 -9.91
C PRO A 89 -7.57 15.28 -10.24
N ARG A 90 -8.42 14.57 -9.49
CA ARG A 90 -8.74 13.15 -9.70
C ARG A 90 -9.76 12.91 -10.81
N PHE A 91 -10.41 13.96 -11.31
CA PHE A 91 -11.32 13.87 -12.44
C PHE A 91 -10.62 13.34 -13.68
N SER A 92 -11.32 12.50 -14.42
CA SER A 92 -10.91 12.10 -15.77
C SER A 92 -12.16 11.78 -16.58
N SER A 93 -12.20 12.26 -17.82
CA SER A 93 -13.33 12.00 -18.72
C SER A 93 -13.45 10.49 -19.02
N TYR A 94 -14.64 10.06 -19.47
CA TYR A 94 -14.84 8.68 -19.90
C TYR A 94 -13.88 8.31 -21.04
N GLU A 95 -13.67 9.21 -21.99
CA GLU A 95 -12.80 9.04 -23.16
C GLU A 95 -11.33 8.85 -22.73
N GLU A 96 -10.87 9.65 -21.78
CA GLU A 96 -9.52 9.51 -21.21
C GLU A 96 -9.38 8.19 -20.43
N CYS A 97 -10.40 7.79 -19.65
CA CYS A 97 -10.40 6.50 -18.95
C CYS A 97 -10.34 5.31 -19.91
N LEU A 98 -11.07 5.38 -21.03
CA LEU A 98 -11.03 4.36 -22.08
C LEU A 98 -9.66 4.33 -22.76
N LEU A 99 -9.08 5.49 -23.05
CA LEU A 99 -7.75 5.60 -23.61
C LEU A 99 -6.69 5.01 -22.67
N ILE A 100 -6.78 5.26 -21.37
CA ILE A 100 -5.94 4.62 -20.35
C ILE A 100 -6.11 3.10 -20.42
N PHE A 101 -7.35 2.60 -20.37
CA PHE A 101 -7.59 1.16 -20.41
C PHE A 101 -6.97 0.49 -21.65
N GLU A 102 -7.21 1.05 -22.84
CA GLU A 102 -6.68 0.54 -24.10
C GLU A 102 -5.15 0.60 -24.17
N THR A 103 -4.58 1.75 -23.82
CA THR A 103 -3.14 1.98 -23.85
C THR A 103 -2.41 1.02 -22.92
N PHE A 104 -2.87 0.89 -21.67
CA PHE A 104 -2.19 0.07 -20.68
C PHE A 104 -2.43 -1.43 -20.89
N PHE A 105 -3.58 -1.84 -21.44
CA PHE A 105 -3.77 -3.22 -21.84
C PHE A 105 -2.85 -3.60 -23.02
N THR A 106 -2.75 -2.72 -24.03
CA THR A 106 -1.85 -2.95 -25.17
C THR A 106 -0.38 -3.02 -24.72
N ARG A 107 0.07 -2.04 -23.91
CA ARG A 107 1.43 -2.01 -23.37
C ARG A 107 1.74 -3.24 -22.53
N LEU A 108 0.77 -3.72 -21.73
CA LEU A 108 0.95 -4.90 -20.89
C LEU A 108 1.40 -6.12 -21.71
N ILE A 109 0.82 -6.34 -22.90
CA ILE A 109 1.22 -7.48 -23.74
C ILE A 109 2.71 -7.39 -24.12
N GLY A 110 3.21 -6.19 -24.42
CA GLY A 110 4.62 -5.95 -24.67
C GLY A 110 5.48 -6.15 -23.42
N GLU A 111 5.08 -5.60 -22.28
CA GLU A 111 5.79 -5.76 -21.00
C GLU A 111 5.90 -7.23 -20.57
N LEU A 112 4.86 -8.02 -20.83
CA LEU A 112 4.84 -9.44 -20.54
C LEU A 112 5.62 -10.29 -21.54
N ALA A 113 6.34 -9.71 -22.51
CA ALA A 113 7.31 -10.48 -23.30
C ALA A 113 8.45 -11.02 -22.41
N SER A 114 8.83 -10.29 -21.36
CA SER A 114 9.81 -10.71 -20.35
C SER A 114 9.24 -11.79 -19.41
N GLY A 115 10.03 -12.84 -19.13
CA GLY A 115 9.66 -13.91 -18.20
C GLY A 115 9.45 -13.41 -16.76
N ASP A 116 10.25 -12.45 -16.32
CA ASP A 116 10.16 -11.89 -14.97
C ASP A 116 8.89 -11.06 -14.77
N ASN A 117 8.47 -10.30 -15.79
CA ASN A 117 7.24 -9.52 -15.72
C ASN A 117 6.01 -10.44 -15.66
N LYS A 118 6.02 -11.57 -16.37
CA LYS A 118 4.98 -12.62 -16.26
C LYS A 118 4.93 -13.19 -14.85
N ARG A 119 6.08 -13.54 -14.27
CA ARG A 119 6.16 -14.06 -12.90
C ARG A 119 5.65 -13.03 -11.90
N LEU A 120 6.09 -11.78 -12.02
CA LEU A 120 5.70 -10.67 -11.14
C LEU A 120 4.20 -10.44 -11.16
N ILE A 121 3.59 -10.27 -12.34
CA ILE A 121 2.15 -9.96 -12.41
C ILE A 121 1.30 -11.10 -11.85
N LYS A 122 1.70 -12.36 -12.12
CA LYS A 122 1.03 -13.54 -11.58
C LYS A 122 1.14 -13.59 -10.06
N LEU A 123 2.32 -13.34 -9.50
CA LEU A 123 2.49 -13.29 -8.05
C LEU A 123 1.67 -12.15 -7.44
N MET A 124 1.67 -10.96 -8.05
CA MET A 124 0.91 -9.80 -7.56
C MET A 124 -0.58 -10.11 -7.46
N VAL A 125 -1.22 -10.59 -8.53
CA VAL A 125 -2.68 -10.83 -8.54
C VAL A 125 -3.12 -12.05 -7.73
N ASN A 126 -2.16 -12.88 -7.29
CA ASN A 126 -2.41 -14.03 -6.43
C ASN A 126 -2.04 -13.78 -4.95
N ASN A 127 -1.26 -12.73 -4.66
CA ASN A 127 -0.77 -12.40 -3.32
C ASN A 127 -0.99 -10.89 -3.02
N THR A 128 -2.24 -10.44 -3.15
CA THR A 128 -2.58 -9.02 -2.98
C THR A 128 -2.72 -8.63 -1.50
N SER A 129 -2.16 -7.50 -1.08
CA SER A 129 -2.39 -6.91 0.26
C SER A 129 -3.71 -6.14 0.31
N ILE A 130 -4.19 -5.66 -0.85
CA ILE A 130 -5.40 -4.87 -1.02
C ILE A 130 -6.22 -5.35 -2.21
N ALA A 131 -7.52 -5.08 -2.20
CA ALA A 131 -8.38 -5.46 -3.32
C ALA A 131 -7.95 -4.76 -4.62
N TYR A 132 -7.87 -5.56 -5.70
CA TYR A 132 -7.60 -5.12 -7.07
C TYR A 132 -6.21 -4.49 -7.27
N GLU A 133 -5.22 -5.00 -6.54
CA GLU A 133 -3.83 -4.62 -6.68
C GLU A 133 -3.25 -5.12 -8.01
N ILE A 134 -2.46 -4.27 -8.66
CA ILE A 134 -1.76 -4.54 -9.91
C ILE A 134 -0.55 -3.57 -10.01
N PRO A 135 0.56 -3.90 -10.71
CA PRO A 135 1.74 -3.05 -10.81
C PRO A 135 1.53 -1.83 -11.73
N ILE A 136 0.48 -1.04 -11.48
CA ILE A 136 0.22 0.26 -12.12
C ILE A 136 0.20 1.33 -11.03
N ASP A 137 0.81 2.47 -11.32
CA ASP A 137 0.80 3.63 -10.43
C ASP A 137 0.84 4.94 -11.23
N TYR A 138 0.66 6.06 -10.53
CA TYR A 138 0.93 7.38 -11.08
C TYR A 138 2.43 7.69 -11.09
N ILE A 139 2.85 8.46 -12.09
CA ILE A 139 4.24 8.91 -12.24
C ILE A 139 4.51 10.06 -11.26
N SER A 140 3.64 11.07 -11.27
CA SER A 140 3.71 12.26 -10.44
C SER A 140 2.41 12.54 -9.70
N ARG A 141 2.51 12.99 -8.45
CA ARG A 141 1.37 13.48 -7.67
C ARG A 141 0.90 14.87 -8.11
N SER A 142 1.76 15.66 -8.75
CA SER A 142 1.51 17.06 -9.11
C SER A 142 0.84 17.24 -10.48
N SER A 143 0.65 16.15 -11.24
CA SER A 143 -0.05 16.22 -12.52
C SER A 143 -1.53 16.56 -12.31
N ASN A 144 -2.06 17.43 -13.18
CA ASN A 144 -3.45 17.84 -13.16
C ASN A 144 -4.07 17.76 -14.58
N PRO A 145 -5.01 16.84 -14.84
CA PRO A 145 -5.50 15.82 -13.91
C PRO A 145 -4.42 14.76 -13.60
N ILE A 146 -4.47 14.21 -12.38
CA ILE A 146 -3.55 13.15 -11.95
C ILE A 146 -3.84 11.84 -12.69
N HIS A 147 -5.11 11.59 -13.02
CA HIS A 147 -5.56 10.39 -13.72
C HIS A 147 -5.60 10.64 -15.23
N SER A 148 -4.43 10.61 -15.88
CA SER A 148 -4.28 10.78 -17.31
C SER A 148 -3.32 9.74 -17.89
N VAL A 149 -3.47 9.41 -19.17
CA VAL A 149 -2.65 8.42 -19.88
C VAL A 149 -1.15 8.74 -19.80
N ASN A 150 -0.80 10.02 -19.71
CA ASN A 150 0.58 10.50 -19.63
C ASN A 150 1.17 10.46 -18.21
N ASN A 151 0.33 10.30 -17.18
CA ASN A 151 0.77 10.26 -15.78
C ASN A 151 0.65 8.86 -15.15
N ILE A 152 0.49 7.81 -15.95
CA ILE A 152 0.36 6.44 -15.48
C ILE A 152 1.51 5.61 -16.03
N ALA A 153 2.00 4.64 -15.27
CA ALA A 153 3.02 3.70 -15.71
C ALA A 153 2.78 2.29 -15.17
N TRP A 154 3.19 1.29 -15.96
CA TRP A 154 3.46 -0.05 -15.44
C TRP A 154 4.76 0.00 -14.63
N ASN A 155 4.78 -0.65 -13.46
CA ASN A 155 5.94 -0.69 -12.60
C ASN A 155 6.42 -2.13 -12.40
N PHE A 156 7.20 -2.63 -13.35
CA PHE A 156 7.79 -3.97 -13.34
C PHE A 156 9.26 -3.94 -12.88
N GLY A 157 9.51 -3.41 -11.68
CA GLY A 157 10.86 -3.28 -11.14
C GLY A 157 11.17 -4.21 -9.96
N GLU A 158 12.44 -4.24 -9.56
CA GLU A 158 12.96 -5.06 -8.44
C GLU A 158 12.19 -4.86 -7.13
N LEU A 159 11.79 -3.63 -6.81
CA LEU A 159 10.95 -3.34 -5.64
C LEU A 159 9.67 -4.18 -5.64
N HIS A 160 8.98 -4.23 -6.76
CA HIS A 160 7.69 -4.89 -6.92
C HIS A 160 7.86 -6.40 -6.87
N MET A 161 8.92 -6.92 -7.50
CA MET A 161 9.29 -8.33 -7.41
C MET A 161 9.58 -8.74 -5.97
N SER A 162 10.37 -7.94 -5.24
CA SER A 162 10.75 -8.20 -3.85
C SER A 162 9.52 -8.26 -2.94
N VAL A 163 8.60 -7.30 -3.08
CA VAL A 163 7.32 -7.28 -2.34
C VAL A 163 6.51 -8.56 -2.57
N VAL A 164 6.29 -8.95 -3.83
CA VAL A 164 5.44 -10.12 -4.11
C VAL A 164 6.13 -11.44 -3.79
N LYS A 165 7.46 -11.54 -3.91
CA LYS A 165 8.25 -12.69 -3.46
C LYS A 165 8.12 -12.88 -1.96
N LEU A 166 8.31 -11.81 -1.18
CA LEU A 166 8.18 -11.85 0.28
C LEU A 166 6.78 -12.26 0.70
N ARG A 167 5.73 -11.65 0.14
CA ARG A 167 4.34 -12.04 0.45
C ARG A 167 4.08 -13.51 0.15
N ALA A 168 4.43 -13.94 -1.06
CA ALA A 168 4.18 -15.31 -1.51
C ALA A 168 4.93 -16.33 -0.66
N PHE A 169 6.17 -16.04 -0.26
CA PHE A 169 6.95 -16.91 0.60
C PHE A 169 6.42 -16.91 2.04
N LEU A 170 6.35 -15.72 2.67
CA LEU A 170 6.06 -15.56 4.10
C LEU A 170 4.63 -15.97 4.48
N THR A 171 3.70 -16.02 3.53
CA THR A 171 2.30 -16.39 3.78
C THR A 171 1.94 -17.79 3.28
N ASP A 172 2.91 -18.57 2.78
CA ASP A 172 2.71 -19.95 2.32
C ASP A 172 3.08 -20.96 3.42
N ALA A 173 2.07 -21.62 3.97
CA ALA A 173 2.24 -22.59 5.05
C ALA A 173 2.98 -23.86 4.62
N SER A 174 3.16 -24.10 3.31
CA SER A 174 3.97 -25.20 2.80
C SER A 174 5.48 -24.90 2.84
N LYS A 175 5.87 -23.64 3.06
CA LYS A 175 7.27 -23.20 3.06
C LYS A 175 7.89 -23.15 4.46
N HIS A 176 7.09 -22.79 5.47
CA HIS A 176 7.52 -22.69 6.86
C HIS A 176 6.32 -22.59 7.82
N ASN A 177 6.58 -22.75 9.12
CA ASN A 177 5.55 -22.80 10.17
C ASN A 177 5.05 -21.43 10.65
N TYR A 178 5.61 -20.33 10.12
CA TYR A 178 5.28 -18.95 10.52
C TYR A 178 4.25 -18.25 9.61
N ALA A 179 3.63 -18.97 8.66
CA ALA A 179 2.73 -18.36 7.69
C ALA A 179 1.51 -17.66 8.32
N SER A 180 0.95 -18.23 9.41
CA SER A 180 -0.17 -17.60 10.14
C SER A 180 0.24 -16.27 10.77
N PHE A 181 1.38 -16.26 11.47
CA PHE A 181 1.98 -15.06 12.05
C PHE A 181 2.14 -13.95 10.99
N PHE A 182 2.78 -14.23 9.85
CA PHE A 182 3.00 -13.20 8.83
C PHE A 182 1.71 -12.70 8.19
N ARG A 183 0.68 -13.53 8.00
CA ARG A 183 -0.65 -13.05 7.57
C ARG A 183 -1.23 -12.03 8.57
N GLY A 184 -1.03 -12.28 9.86
CA GLY A 184 -1.39 -11.35 10.93
C GLY A 184 -0.56 -10.05 10.90
N VAL A 185 0.76 -10.14 10.69
CA VAL A 185 1.63 -8.97 10.51
C VAL A 185 1.19 -8.12 9.31
N TYR A 186 0.98 -8.73 8.13
CA TYR A 186 0.47 -8.04 6.95
C TYR A 186 -0.86 -7.35 7.22
N THR A 187 -1.76 -8.01 7.96
CA THR A 187 -3.04 -7.42 8.37
C THR A 187 -2.83 -6.19 9.26
N LYS A 188 -1.90 -6.27 10.22
CA LYS A 188 -1.57 -5.18 11.14
C LYS A 188 -1.01 -3.95 10.43
N ILE A 189 -0.09 -4.12 9.48
CA ILE A 189 0.54 -3.00 8.77
C ILE A 189 -0.32 -2.44 7.63
N LYS A 190 -1.31 -3.20 7.13
CA LYS A 190 -2.12 -2.87 5.95
C LYS A 190 -2.72 -1.46 6.02
N THR A 191 -3.36 -1.15 7.15
CA THR A 191 -4.03 0.13 7.32
C THR A 191 -3.04 1.29 7.29
N LYS A 192 -1.89 1.16 7.96
CA LYS A 192 -0.89 2.24 7.98
C LYS A 192 -0.16 2.38 6.65
N THR A 193 0.00 1.30 5.90
CA THR A 193 0.71 1.29 4.63
C THR A 193 -0.15 1.77 3.47
N TYR A 194 -1.35 1.22 3.30
CA TYR A 194 -2.15 1.42 2.07
C TYR A 194 -3.31 2.39 2.22
N LEU A 195 -3.77 2.63 3.45
CA LEU A 195 -4.97 3.39 3.71
C LEU A 195 -4.66 4.71 4.41
N THR A 196 -5.48 5.73 4.17
CA THR A 196 -5.41 6.98 4.91
C THR A 196 -5.79 6.77 6.37
N ASP A 197 -5.39 7.71 7.23
CA ASP A 197 -5.97 7.79 8.57
C ASP A 197 -7.39 8.38 8.51
N ARG A 198 -8.09 8.35 9.64
CA ARG A 198 -9.40 9.00 9.75
C ARG A 198 -9.20 10.46 10.12
N VAL A 199 -9.56 11.35 9.21
CA VAL A 199 -9.44 12.80 9.38
C VAL A 199 -10.78 13.44 9.03
N LEU A 200 -11.50 13.92 10.05
CA LEU A 200 -12.85 14.48 9.93
C LEU A 200 -12.86 16.01 9.78
N THR A 201 -11.71 16.66 9.97
CA THR A 201 -11.52 18.12 9.95
C THR A 201 -10.47 18.53 8.92
N GLY A 202 -10.47 19.80 8.54
CA GLY A 202 -9.61 20.31 7.46
C GLY A 202 -10.22 20.15 6.06
N GLU A 203 -9.47 20.63 5.06
CA GLU A 203 -9.91 20.70 3.67
C GLU A 203 -9.99 19.31 3.01
N HIS A 204 -8.95 18.50 3.16
CA HIS A 204 -8.86 17.16 2.58
C HIS A 204 -9.16 16.08 3.62
N LYS A 205 -10.43 16.01 4.03
CA LYS A 205 -10.95 14.95 4.91
C LYS A 205 -10.75 13.57 4.27
N THR A 206 -10.42 12.57 5.08
CA THR A 206 -10.18 11.20 4.61
C THR A 206 -10.70 10.18 5.62
N ASN A 207 -11.06 8.99 5.15
CA ASN A 207 -11.41 7.88 6.02
C ASN A 207 -11.12 6.55 5.35
N ARG A 208 -9.94 5.98 5.66
CA ARG A 208 -9.53 4.65 5.21
C ARG A 208 -9.62 4.43 3.70
N GLU A 209 -9.46 5.50 2.92
CA GLU A 209 -9.32 5.42 1.46
C GLU A 209 -7.95 4.88 1.10
N LYS A 210 -7.80 4.33 -0.10
CA LYS A 210 -6.48 4.04 -0.65
C LYS A 210 -5.69 5.34 -0.80
N ARG A 211 -4.42 5.35 -0.40
CA ARG A 211 -3.59 6.58 -0.37
C ARG A 211 -3.42 7.25 -1.73
N TRP A 212 -3.37 6.50 -2.82
CA TRP A 212 -3.32 7.05 -4.19
C TRP A 212 -4.70 7.47 -4.74
N GLU A 213 -5.75 7.46 -3.91
CA GLU A 213 -7.13 7.79 -4.32
C GLU A 213 -7.73 8.94 -3.50
N CYS A 214 -7.14 9.30 -2.37
CA CYS A 214 -7.47 10.55 -1.71
C CYS A 214 -6.99 11.75 -2.55
N HIS A 215 -7.39 12.96 -2.15
CA HIS A 215 -6.97 14.18 -2.85
C HIS A 215 -5.43 14.28 -2.93
N PRO A 216 -4.83 14.62 -4.09
CA PRO A 216 -3.37 14.69 -4.24
C PRO A 216 -2.66 15.67 -3.31
N ASP A 217 -3.35 16.72 -2.86
CA ASP A 217 -2.81 17.70 -1.90
C ASP A 217 -3.01 17.26 -0.43
N SER A 218 -3.66 16.13 -0.17
CA SER A 218 -3.73 15.57 1.18
C SER A 218 -2.34 15.14 1.66
N VAL A 219 -2.02 15.41 2.93
CA VAL A 219 -0.83 14.87 3.61
C VAL A 219 -0.85 13.33 3.69
N HIS A 220 -2.01 12.71 3.47
CA HIS A 220 -2.15 11.25 3.44
C HIS A 220 -1.93 10.64 2.05
N PHE A 221 -1.85 11.47 1.00
CA PHE A 221 -1.61 10.99 -0.34
C PHE A 221 -0.23 10.35 -0.44
N ALA A 222 -0.19 9.19 -1.08
CA ALA A 222 1.06 8.53 -1.43
C ALA A 222 0.86 7.74 -2.72
N LEU A 223 1.89 7.71 -3.56
CA LEU A 223 1.96 6.84 -4.72
C LEU A 223 1.95 5.38 -4.24
N ARG A 224 1.40 4.47 -5.06
CA ARG A 224 1.34 3.05 -4.72
C ARG A 224 2.73 2.45 -4.54
N LYS A 225 3.72 2.86 -5.34
CA LYS A 225 5.13 2.47 -5.20
C LYS A 225 5.71 2.86 -3.85
N THR A 226 5.28 3.98 -3.29
CA THR A 226 5.68 4.39 -1.93
C THR A 226 5.07 3.46 -0.88
N ALA A 227 3.81 3.03 -1.06
CA ALA A 227 3.20 2.06 -0.17
C ALA A 227 3.90 0.68 -0.23
N TRP A 228 4.33 0.24 -1.42
CA TRP A 228 5.12 -0.98 -1.58
C TRP A 228 6.49 -0.92 -0.90
N ASP A 229 7.19 0.21 -1.02
CA ASP A 229 8.46 0.45 -0.34
C ASP A 229 8.31 0.43 1.19
N ILE A 230 7.24 1.05 1.70
CA ILE A 230 6.87 0.99 3.12
C ILE A 230 6.59 -0.45 3.57
N GLU A 231 5.82 -1.22 2.80
CA GLU A 231 5.54 -2.61 3.14
C GLU A 231 6.84 -3.43 3.22
N LEU A 232 7.69 -3.31 2.20
CA LEU A 232 8.97 -4.00 2.14
C LEU A 232 9.83 -3.66 3.36
N LYS A 233 9.94 -2.37 3.70
CA LYS A 233 10.66 -1.92 4.89
C LYS A 233 10.09 -2.53 6.16
N LEU A 234 8.79 -2.43 6.39
CA LEU A 234 8.17 -2.89 7.64
C LEU A 234 8.28 -4.40 7.83
N ILE A 235 8.14 -5.19 6.76
CA ILE A 235 8.33 -6.64 6.82
C ILE A 235 9.81 -7.00 7.02
N THR A 236 10.72 -6.31 6.34
CA THR A 236 12.17 -6.49 6.53
C THR A 236 12.56 -6.19 7.97
N GLN A 237 12.02 -5.14 8.57
CA GLN A 237 12.25 -4.80 9.98
C GLN A 237 11.81 -5.94 10.91
N VAL A 238 10.64 -6.56 10.69
CA VAL A 238 10.19 -7.72 11.49
C VAL A 238 11.17 -8.89 11.38
N CYS A 239 11.77 -9.11 10.21
CA CYS A 239 12.78 -10.14 10.01
C CYS A 239 14.10 -9.85 10.75
N HIS A 240 14.31 -8.60 11.19
CA HIS A 240 15.46 -8.18 11.99
C HIS A 240 15.10 -7.93 13.46
N PHE A 241 13.90 -8.32 13.92
CA PHE A 241 13.56 -8.27 15.34
C PHE A 241 14.43 -9.25 16.13
N ASP A 242 14.69 -8.91 17.39
CA ASP A 242 15.46 -9.74 18.29
C ASP A 242 14.76 -11.10 18.49
N GLY A 243 15.55 -12.17 18.42
CA GLY A 243 15.04 -13.54 18.46
C GLY A 243 14.29 -14.00 17.21
N PHE A 244 14.49 -13.38 16.05
CA PHE A 244 13.95 -13.89 14.79
C PHE A 244 14.41 -15.35 14.53
N PRO A 245 13.52 -16.26 14.09
CA PRO A 245 13.84 -17.68 13.95
C PRO A 245 14.98 -17.93 12.94
N GLN A 246 16.04 -18.59 13.39
CA GLN A 246 17.25 -18.80 12.58
C GLN A 246 17.02 -19.77 11.43
N ASP A 247 16.16 -20.77 11.61
CA ASP A 247 15.73 -21.70 10.56
C ASP A 247 14.99 -20.97 9.42
N LEU A 248 14.09 -20.05 9.77
CA LEU A 248 13.39 -19.22 8.79
C LEU A 248 14.36 -18.24 8.10
N LYS A 249 15.26 -17.59 8.85
CA LYS A 249 16.31 -16.73 8.30
C LYS A 249 17.13 -17.49 7.25
N GLN A 250 17.62 -18.68 7.59
CA GLN A 250 18.42 -19.50 6.67
C GLN A 250 17.60 -19.90 5.44
N THR A 251 16.35 -20.33 5.62
CA THR A 251 15.47 -20.71 4.49
C THR A 251 15.23 -19.52 3.55
N MET A 252 15.06 -18.31 4.08
CA MET A 252 14.89 -17.10 3.27
C MET A 252 16.16 -16.74 2.48
N ILE A 253 17.34 -16.93 3.07
CA ILE A 253 18.64 -16.72 2.39
C ILE A 253 18.80 -17.74 1.26
N ASP A 254 18.59 -19.03 1.55
CA ASP A 254 18.77 -20.12 0.58
C ASP A 254 17.82 -20.01 -0.62
N ASN A 255 16.67 -19.36 -0.44
CA ASN A 255 15.67 -19.13 -1.49
C ASN A 255 15.75 -17.73 -2.11
N GLU A 256 16.79 -16.94 -1.79
CA GLU A 256 17.00 -15.57 -2.29
C GLU A 256 15.78 -14.65 -2.09
N ILE A 257 15.11 -14.80 -0.93
CA ILE A 257 13.91 -14.04 -0.58
C ILE A 257 14.28 -12.69 0.03
N LEU A 258 15.24 -12.67 0.94
CA LEU A 258 15.71 -11.48 1.64
C LEU A 258 17.17 -11.68 2.06
N GLY A 259 18.00 -10.67 1.81
CA GLY A 259 19.33 -10.60 2.40
C GLY A 259 19.24 -10.11 3.84
N PHE A 260 20.12 -10.61 4.70
CA PHE A 260 20.18 -10.22 6.11
C PHE A 260 21.52 -9.59 6.43
N ASP A 261 21.49 -8.58 7.28
CA ASP A 261 22.67 -8.12 8.01
C ASP A 261 22.59 -8.60 9.48
N ASP A 262 23.62 -8.26 10.26
CA ASP A 262 23.69 -8.58 11.70
C ASP A 262 23.09 -7.47 12.58
N VAL A 263 22.30 -6.55 12.00
CA VAL A 263 21.73 -5.42 12.74
C VAL A 263 20.36 -5.79 13.30
N VAL A 264 20.27 -5.82 14.63
CA VAL A 264 18.99 -5.99 15.33
C VAL A 264 18.19 -4.69 15.26
N MET A 265 16.93 -4.81 14.86
CA MET A 265 15.99 -3.71 14.80
C MET A 265 15.64 -3.20 16.20
N LYS A 266 15.77 -1.89 16.40
CA LYS A 266 15.51 -1.20 17.67
C LYS A 266 14.38 -0.21 17.53
N CYS A 267 13.66 0.02 18.61
CA CYS A 267 12.73 1.15 18.69
C CYS A 267 13.49 2.47 18.43
N PRO A 268 13.07 3.31 17.49
CA PRO A 268 13.83 4.52 17.13
C PRO A 268 13.83 5.60 18.24
N ILE A 269 12.97 5.45 19.24
CA ILE A 269 12.82 6.35 20.39
C ILE A 269 13.51 5.79 21.64
N THR A 270 13.21 4.56 22.05
CA THR A 270 13.79 3.97 23.28
C THR A 270 15.14 3.30 23.04
N LEU A 271 15.50 3.02 21.79
CA LEU A 271 16.69 2.26 21.37
C LEU A 271 16.75 0.82 21.89
N GLU A 272 15.68 0.33 22.50
CA GLU A 272 15.53 -1.05 22.93
C GLU A 272 15.30 -1.96 21.71
N PRO A 273 15.89 -3.16 21.68
CA PRO A 273 15.57 -4.18 20.66
C PRO A 273 14.08 -4.50 20.63
N LEU A 274 13.51 -4.60 19.44
CA LEU A 274 12.13 -5.04 19.26
C LEU A 274 12.09 -6.58 19.23
N SER A 275 11.30 -7.21 20.11
CA SER A 275 11.27 -8.67 20.25
C SER A 275 10.33 -9.34 19.26
N PHE A 276 10.83 -10.34 18.53
CA PHE A 276 10.03 -11.18 17.64
C PHE A 276 9.01 -12.00 18.42
N ALA A 277 9.40 -12.61 19.55
CA ALA A 277 8.54 -13.45 20.36
C ALA A 277 7.32 -12.67 20.88
N GLN A 278 7.54 -11.45 21.38
CA GLN A 278 6.45 -10.59 21.86
C GLN A 278 5.52 -10.15 20.72
N LEU A 279 6.06 -9.82 19.53
CA LEU A 279 5.21 -9.50 18.37
C LEU A 279 4.39 -10.71 17.94
N LYS A 280 4.99 -11.91 17.97
CA LYS A 280 4.30 -13.17 17.61
C LYS A 280 3.16 -13.47 18.55
N GLU A 281 3.38 -13.37 19.86
CA GLU A 281 2.35 -13.53 20.88
C GLU A 281 1.19 -12.55 20.65
N GLU A 282 1.48 -11.26 20.41
CA GLU A 282 0.45 -10.24 20.18
C GLU A 282 -0.35 -10.48 18.89
N VAL A 283 0.30 -10.97 17.83
CA VAL A 283 -0.36 -11.21 16.54
C VAL A 283 -1.22 -12.48 16.56
N GLU A 284 -0.82 -13.51 17.32
CA GLU A 284 -1.53 -14.78 17.41
C GLU A 284 -2.56 -14.83 18.55
N ASP A 285 -2.38 -14.04 19.62
CA ASP A 285 -3.31 -13.92 20.74
C ASP A 285 -3.93 -12.51 20.82
N THR A 286 -5.05 -12.32 20.12
CA THR A 286 -5.72 -11.02 20.02
C THR A 286 -6.61 -10.67 21.22
N THR A 287 -6.47 -11.36 22.36
CA THR A 287 -7.37 -11.19 23.52
C THR A 287 -7.26 -9.82 24.21
N HIS A 288 -6.22 -9.03 23.92
CA HIS A 288 -6.01 -7.73 24.54
C HIS A 288 -6.01 -6.57 23.54
N GLY A 289 -6.88 -5.59 23.76
CA GLY A 289 -6.98 -4.36 22.95
C GLY A 289 -5.81 -3.38 23.11
N ARG A 290 -4.63 -3.84 23.56
CA ARG A 290 -3.40 -3.06 23.71
C ARG A 290 -2.29 -3.72 22.91
N SER A 291 -1.53 -2.89 22.22
CA SER A 291 -0.51 -3.30 21.26
C SER A 291 0.84 -2.77 21.73
N ASN A 292 1.74 -3.68 22.08
CA ASN A 292 3.13 -3.40 22.42
C ASN A 292 3.93 -2.89 21.22
N PHE A 293 3.45 -3.15 20.00
CA PHE A 293 4.08 -2.71 18.76
C PHE A 293 3.18 -1.82 17.92
N GLN A 294 3.67 -0.66 17.53
CA GLN A 294 2.97 0.28 16.65
C GLN A 294 3.78 0.57 15.41
N VAL A 295 3.10 0.96 14.33
CA VAL A 295 3.73 1.52 13.14
C VAL A 295 3.47 3.02 13.16
N GLY A 296 4.53 3.80 13.32
CA GLY A 296 4.46 5.25 13.47
C GLY A 296 5.41 6.00 12.54
N HIS A 297 5.18 7.31 12.42
CA HIS A 297 6.00 8.19 11.60
C HIS A 297 7.13 8.83 12.41
N MET A 298 8.35 8.92 11.87
CA MET A 298 9.51 9.52 12.56
C MET A 298 9.39 11.05 12.64
N ASN A 299 8.80 11.65 11.62
CA ASN A 299 8.40 13.04 11.53
C ASN A 299 6.88 13.09 11.29
N PRO A 300 6.14 14.01 11.94
CA PRO A 300 4.70 14.10 11.77
C PRO A 300 4.29 14.28 10.30
N LEU A 301 3.21 13.64 9.86
CA LEU A 301 2.74 13.75 8.46
C LEU A 301 2.43 15.19 8.01
N LYS A 302 2.12 16.06 8.96
CA LYS A 302 1.78 17.47 8.72
C LYS A 302 2.99 18.40 8.74
N SER A 303 4.20 17.89 8.95
CA SER A 303 5.40 18.74 8.90
C SER A 303 5.60 19.24 7.48
N GLU A 304 5.65 20.57 7.29
CA GLU A 304 5.81 21.25 6.00
C GLU A 304 7.22 21.12 5.39
N ALA A 305 8.06 20.23 5.92
CA ALA A 305 9.40 20.05 5.39
C ALA A 305 9.34 19.37 4.01
N GLU A 306 9.67 20.10 2.95
CA GLU A 306 9.88 19.58 1.59
C GLU A 306 11.26 18.90 1.47
N ASP A 307 11.62 18.04 2.42
CA ASP A 307 12.93 17.38 2.45
C ASP A 307 12.93 15.99 1.79
N GLY A 308 11.81 15.57 1.20
CA GLY A 308 11.62 14.24 0.61
C GLY A 308 11.65 13.08 1.62
N ILE A 309 11.94 13.39 2.90
CA ILE A 309 11.95 12.46 4.03
C ILE A 309 10.60 12.56 4.74
N SER A 310 10.06 13.76 4.90
CA SER A 310 8.78 14.03 5.54
C SER A 310 7.58 13.55 4.71
N GLY A 311 6.45 13.27 5.39
CA GLY A 311 5.25 12.69 4.77
C GLY A 311 5.21 11.16 4.83
N HIS A 312 4.40 10.53 3.96
CA HIS A 312 4.19 9.09 3.99
C HIS A 312 5.21 8.34 3.13
N THR A 313 6.44 8.21 3.64
CA THR A 313 7.58 7.56 2.94
C THR A 313 8.13 6.38 3.74
N ALA A 314 8.93 5.52 3.09
CA ALA A 314 9.61 4.44 3.78
C ALA A 314 10.60 4.98 4.83
N GLN A 315 11.34 6.04 4.52
CA GLN A 315 12.30 6.65 5.44
C GLN A 315 11.61 7.18 6.71
N ASN A 316 10.39 7.68 6.58
CA ASN A 316 9.65 8.28 7.69
C ASN A 316 8.80 7.30 8.50
N ILE A 317 8.78 6.01 8.20
CA ILE A 317 7.92 5.06 8.91
C ILE A 317 8.74 3.92 9.51
N SER A 318 8.34 3.45 10.68
CA SER A 318 9.02 2.36 11.36
C SER A 318 8.10 1.66 12.37
N TRP A 319 8.48 0.46 12.77
CA TRP A 319 8.01 -0.13 14.02
C TRP A 319 8.52 0.66 15.23
N ILE A 320 7.65 0.80 16.23
CA ILE A 320 7.87 1.55 17.47
C ILE A 320 7.26 0.74 18.63
N SER A 321 7.97 0.61 19.74
CA SER A 321 7.43 0.05 20.98
C SER A 321 6.28 0.92 21.53
N GLU A 322 5.38 0.36 22.33
CA GLU A 322 4.31 1.13 22.98
C GLU A 322 4.85 2.33 23.77
N GLN A 323 5.91 2.15 24.57
CA GLN A 323 6.52 3.23 25.34
C GLN A 323 7.11 4.30 24.43
N GLY A 324 7.88 3.90 23.41
CA GLY A 324 8.39 4.82 22.39
C GLY A 324 7.29 5.64 21.72
N ASN A 325 6.15 5.03 21.38
CA ASN A 325 5.04 5.74 20.78
C ASN A 325 4.38 6.74 21.74
N ARG A 326 4.21 6.36 23.03
CA ARG A 326 3.69 7.25 24.07
C ARG A 326 4.61 8.44 24.33
N ILE A 327 5.93 8.19 24.38
CA ILE A 327 6.95 9.24 24.54
C ILE A 327 6.92 10.19 23.33
N GLN A 328 6.82 9.65 22.12
CA GLN A 328 6.84 10.46 20.91
C GLN A 328 5.63 11.40 20.80
N GLY A 329 4.43 10.89 21.05
CA GLY A 329 3.19 11.65 20.88
C GLY A 329 3.06 12.22 19.46
N SER A 330 2.87 13.53 19.36
CA SER A 330 2.73 14.25 18.07
C SER A 330 4.04 14.88 17.56
N ASN A 331 5.17 14.65 18.23
CA ASN A 331 6.43 15.28 17.89
C ASN A 331 7.28 14.41 16.94
N SER A 332 8.30 15.03 16.33
CA SER A 332 9.32 14.27 15.61
C SER A 332 10.25 13.53 16.58
N VAL A 333 10.83 12.42 16.12
CA VAL A 333 11.86 11.68 16.88
C VAL A 333 13.07 12.57 17.17
N GLY A 334 13.44 13.46 16.24
CA GLY A 334 14.50 14.45 16.45
C GLY A 334 14.22 15.38 17.63
N PHE A 335 13.03 15.98 17.65
CA PHE A 335 12.59 16.83 18.76
C PHE A 335 12.61 16.08 20.09
N ILE A 336 12.12 14.84 20.11
CA ILE A 336 12.06 14.04 21.33
C ILE A 336 13.46 13.75 21.89
N ARG A 337 14.44 13.46 21.03
CA ARG A 337 15.83 13.25 21.47
C ARG A 337 16.40 14.49 22.14
N GLU A 338 16.24 15.65 21.52
CA GLU A 338 16.69 16.93 22.11
C GLU A 338 15.96 17.24 23.41
N PHE A 339 14.64 16.98 23.44
CA PHE A 339 13.81 17.24 24.60
C PHE A 339 14.17 16.36 25.80
N ILE A 340 14.47 15.07 25.59
CA ILE A 340 14.94 14.16 26.64
C ILE A 340 16.26 14.65 27.23
N VAL A 341 17.23 15.06 26.39
CA VAL A 341 18.52 15.60 26.87
C VAL A 341 18.31 16.88 27.67
N LYS A 342 17.44 17.78 27.19
CA LYS A 342 17.08 19.00 27.91
C LYS A 342 16.46 18.70 29.27
N ILE A 343 15.49 17.78 29.33
CA ILE A 343 14.87 17.36 30.59
C ILE A 343 15.94 16.82 31.55
N TYR A 344 16.78 15.90 31.10
CA TYR A 344 17.85 15.33 31.91
C TYR A 344 18.78 16.39 32.50
N ASN A 345 19.23 17.35 31.69
CA ASN A 345 20.07 18.46 32.15
C ASN A 345 19.36 19.35 33.17
N ASN A 346 18.05 19.56 33.04
CA ASN A 346 17.28 20.31 34.03
C ASN A 346 17.20 19.58 35.38
N TYR A 347 17.03 18.25 35.37
CA TYR A 347 17.06 17.44 36.59
C TYR A 347 18.43 17.54 37.28
N LEU A 348 19.52 17.41 36.52
CA LEU A 348 20.87 17.57 37.04
C LEU A 348 21.10 18.97 37.64
N ALA A 349 20.69 20.03 36.94
CA ALA A 349 20.81 21.41 37.41
C ALA A 349 20.00 21.67 38.69
N ALA A 350 18.88 20.97 38.87
CA ALA A 350 18.05 21.03 40.07
C ALA A 350 18.54 20.12 41.22
N GLY A 351 19.66 19.41 41.05
CA GLY A 351 20.25 18.55 42.09
C GLY A 351 19.65 17.15 42.17
N TYR A 352 18.81 16.74 41.22
CA TYR A 352 18.35 15.36 41.11
C TYR A 352 19.42 14.55 40.37
N VAL A 353 20.23 13.79 41.10
CA VAL A 353 21.21 12.88 40.51
C VAL A 353 20.51 11.56 40.21
N GLY A 354 20.51 11.13 38.95
CA GLY A 354 20.01 9.81 38.57
C GLY A 354 20.81 8.73 39.28
N HIS A 355 20.11 7.73 39.85
CA HIS A 355 20.71 6.55 40.46
C HIS A 355 21.15 5.53 39.41
#